data_AF-A0A9E7B2F8-F1
#
_entry.id   AF-A0A9E7B2F8-F1
#
_cell.length_a   1.000
_cell.length_b   1.000
_cell.length_c   1.000
_cell.angle_alpha   90.00
_cell.angle_beta   90.00
_cell.angle_gamma   90.00
#
_symmetry.space_group_name_H-M   'P 1'
#
loop_
_entity.id
_entity.type
_entity.pdbx_description
1 polymer ?
#
loop_
_entity_poly.entity_id
_entity_poly.type
_entity_poly.pdbx_seq_one_letter_code
_entity_poly.pdbx_strand_id
1 'polypeptide(L)'
;MVSAMIPVLNPATVQEYLDYGLYGIALSRYSGCWVAMKCLTDTVESSATAYVGPDRVEIKIPGDIEPPADGVHIRWPDTATKQENRLVRHKMPMVKAFIRANGLDKITQDAKIRKFGIVTTGKAWLDVEQALGDLGIHEKEAEEIGLSVYKVACSWPLEPQGIRAFAEGLDEILVVEEKRSLIEEQMARLLYDMEKRPVLVGKEDEAGEMLLPSDGELTP
;
A
#
# COMPACT_ATOMS: atom_id res chain seq x y z
N MET A 1 -1.71 11.96 10.49
CA MET A 1 -1.21 10.58 10.61
C MET A 1 0.24 10.47 10.16
N VAL A 2 0.57 10.83 8.91
CA VAL A 2 1.95 10.80 8.37
C VAL A 2 2.99 11.50 9.26
N SER A 3 2.74 12.75 9.67
CA SER A 3 3.65 13.51 10.56
C SER A 3 3.87 12.83 11.93
N ALA A 4 2.87 12.10 12.44
CA ALA A 4 2.95 11.36 13.69
C ALA A 4 3.53 9.93 13.51
N MET A 5 3.96 9.60 12.30
CA MET A 5 4.46 8.29 11.90
C MET A 5 3.52 7.11 12.20
N ILE A 6 2.22 7.31 11.97
CA ILE A 6 1.18 6.29 12.13
C ILE A 6 0.98 5.57 10.80
N PRO A 7 1.25 4.26 10.69
CA PRO A 7 0.96 3.48 9.50
C PRO A 7 -0.54 3.48 9.18
N VAL A 8 -0.90 3.54 7.90
CA VAL A 8 -2.29 3.67 7.43
C VAL A 8 -2.63 2.52 6.50
N LEU A 9 -3.50 1.61 6.96
CA LEU A 9 -4.07 0.53 6.15
C LEU A 9 -5.30 1.05 5.37
N ASN A 10 -5.41 0.67 4.10
CA ASN A 10 -6.47 1.08 3.18
C ASN A 10 -7.26 -0.13 2.66
N PRO A 11 -8.26 -0.62 3.40
CA PRO A 11 -9.17 -1.65 2.91
C PRO A 11 -10.04 -1.10 1.77
N ALA A 12 -10.29 -1.92 0.76
CA ALA A 12 -11.20 -1.65 -0.36
C ALA A 12 -12.58 -2.28 -0.15
N THR A 13 -12.68 -3.36 0.61
CA THR A 13 -13.91 -4.15 0.77
C THR A 13 -14.20 -4.44 2.24
N VAL A 14 -15.46 -4.78 2.57
CA VAL A 14 -15.87 -5.23 3.92
C VAL A 14 -15.00 -6.38 4.42
N GLN A 15 -14.63 -7.28 3.51
CA GLN A 15 -13.75 -8.40 3.83
C GLN A 15 -12.36 -7.95 4.26
N GLU A 16 -11.79 -6.95 3.57
CA GLU A 16 -10.49 -6.39 3.93
C GLU A 16 -10.52 -5.61 5.23
N TYR A 17 -11.64 -5.00 5.64
CA TYR A 17 -11.75 -4.43 6.99
C TYR A 17 -11.54 -5.48 8.08
N LEU A 18 -12.09 -6.68 7.90
CA LEU A 18 -11.91 -7.77 8.85
C LEU A 18 -10.46 -8.26 8.85
N ASP A 19 -9.88 -8.48 7.67
CA ASP A 19 -8.53 -9.02 7.54
C ASP A 19 -7.47 -8.00 7.99
N TYR A 20 -7.54 -6.77 7.48
CA TYR A 20 -6.64 -5.68 7.86
C TYR A 20 -6.84 -5.22 9.30
N GLY A 21 -8.02 -5.44 9.90
CA GLY A 21 -8.23 -5.27 11.33
C GLY A 21 -7.32 -6.18 12.15
N LEU A 22 -7.27 -7.48 11.81
CA LEU A 22 -6.39 -8.45 12.47
C LEU A 22 -4.91 -8.13 12.23
N TYR A 23 -4.53 -7.82 10.98
CA TYR A 23 -3.17 -7.39 10.68
C TYR A 23 -2.78 -6.09 11.37
N GLY A 24 -3.69 -5.12 11.49
CA GLY A 24 -3.43 -3.84 12.16
C GLY A 24 -3.18 -4.01 13.66
N ILE A 25 -3.94 -4.89 14.33
CA ILE A 25 -3.69 -5.25 15.74
C ILE A 25 -2.33 -5.94 15.89
N ALA A 26 -2.02 -6.90 15.01
CA ALA A 26 -0.75 -7.61 15.05
C ALA A 26 0.45 -6.71 14.75
N LEU A 27 0.34 -5.84 13.74
CA LEU A 27 1.33 -4.84 13.38
C LEU A 27 1.60 -3.88 14.54
N SER A 28 0.54 -3.42 15.21
CA SER A 28 0.64 -2.56 16.40
C SER A 28 1.40 -3.25 17.54
N ARG A 29 1.11 -4.53 17.79
CA ARG A 29 1.83 -5.33 18.80
C ARG A 29 3.29 -5.55 18.44
N TYR A 30 3.57 -5.89 17.19
CA TYR A 30 4.91 -6.18 16.71
C TYR A 30 5.81 -4.92 16.69
N SER A 31 5.33 -3.82 16.12
CA SER A 31 6.12 -2.60 15.93
C SER A 31 6.02 -1.62 17.10
N GLY A 32 5.00 -1.73 17.94
CA GLY A 32 4.67 -0.73 18.96
C GLY A 32 4.17 0.60 18.40
N CYS A 33 3.81 0.68 17.11
CA CYS A 33 3.16 1.84 16.51
C CYS A 33 1.65 1.81 16.71
N TRP A 34 1.03 2.98 16.79
CA TRP A 34 -0.39 3.09 16.50
C TRP A 34 -0.59 2.84 15.01
N VAL A 35 -1.62 2.07 14.66
CA VAL A 35 -1.97 1.76 13.27
C VAL A 35 -3.35 2.33 12.99
N ALA A 36 -3.46 3.11 11.92
CA ALA A 36 -4.71 3.62 11.43
C ALA A 36 -5.24 2.71 10.32
N MET A 37 -6.57 2.68 10.19
CA MET A 37 -7.27 2.06 9.08
C MET A 37 -8.20 3.11 8.49
N LYS A 38 -8.11 3.36 7.18
CA LYS A 38 -8.99 4.30 6.50
C LYS A 38 -10.38 3.69 6.42
N CYS A 39 -11.37 4.45 6.90
CA CYS A 39 -12.78 4.09 6.88
C CYS A 39 -13.49 4.94 5.82
N LEU A 40 -13.90 4.31 4.72
CA LEU A 40 -14.72 4.93 3.67
C LEU A 40 -16.19 4.67 3.95
N THR A 41 -17.02 5.71 3.91
CA THR A 41 -18.46 5.63 4.19
C THR A 41 -19.12 4.54 3.35
N ASP A 42 -18.86 4.52 2.04
CA ASP A 42 -19.43 3.55 1.11
C ASP A 42 -19.17 2.10 1.51
N THR A 43 -18.02 1.79 2.10
CA THR A 43 -17.70 0.42 2.52
C THR A 43 -18.19 0.11 3.93
N VAL A 44 -18.11 1.10 4.84
CA VAL A 44 -18.48 0.91 6.26
C VAL A 44 -20.00 0.84 6.45
N GLU A 45 -20.76 1.55 5.62
CA GLU A 45 -22.24 1.52 5.65
C GLU A 45 -22.84 0.44 4.74
N SER A 46 -21.99 -0.29 4.01
CA SER A 46 -22.41 -1.40 3.15
C SER A 46 -22.56 -2.71 3.90
N SER A 47 -23.40 -3.60 3.36
CA SER A 47 -23.51 -5.00 3.79
C SER A 47 -22.96 -5.91 2.72
N ALA A 48 -22.10 -6.86 3.10
CA ALA A 48 -21.55 -7.87 2.21
C ALA A 48 -21.45 -9.22 2.94
N THR A 49 -21.45 -10.32 2.19
CA THR A 49 -21.06 -11.61 2.75
C THR A 49 -19.56 -11.63 2.93
N ALA A 50 -19.11 -11.97 4.13
CA ALA A 50 -17.69 -12.11 4.45
C ALA A 50 -17.43 -13.52 4.99
N TYR A 51 -16.28 -14.09 4.62
CA TYR A 51 -15.83 -15.33 5.24
C TYR A 51 -15.09 -15.01 6.53
N VAL A 52 -15.47 -15.71 7.59
CA VAL A 52 -14.88 -15.60 8.91
C VAL A 52 -14.44 -16.99 9.33
N GLY A 53 -13.15 -17.15 9.60
CA GLY A 53 -12.54 -18.40 10.01
C GLY A 53 -11.23 -18.14 10.75
N PRO A 54 -10.85 -19.00 11.70
CA PRO A 54 -9.62 -18.84 12.48
C PRO A 54 -8.34 -18.96 11.63
N ASP A 55 -8.43 -19.61 10.48
CA ASP A 55 -7.38 -19.92 9.52
C ASP A 55 -7.33 -18.95 8.33
N ARG A 56 -8.26 -17.98 8.27
CA ARG A 56 -8.33 -17.02 7.17
C ARG A 56 -7.12 -16.09 7.11
N VAL A 57 -6.63 -15.66 8.28
CA VAL A 57 -5.53 -14.70 8.41
C VAL A 57 -4.37 -15.39 9.12
N GLU A 58 -3.31 -15.68 8.37
CA GLU A 58 -2.06 -16.21 8.92
C GLU A 58 -1.04 -15.09 9.07
N ILE A 59 -0.86 -14.61 10.29
CA ILE A 59 0.09 -13.55 10.59
C ILE A 59 1.50 -14.11 10.72
N LYS A 60 2.40 -13.57 9.88
CA LYS A 60 3.83 -13.87 9.89
C LYS A 60 4.58 -12.76 10.63
N ILE A 61 5.37 -13.15 11.62
CA ILE A 61 6.27 -12.23 12.32
C ILE A 61 7.62 -12.22 11.59
N PRO A 62 8.09 -11.07 11.08
CA PRO A 62 9.38 -10.98 10.42
C PRO A 62 10.52 -11.37 11.36
N GLY A 63 11.45 -12.20 10.87
CA GLY A 63 12.65 -12.61 11.60
C GLY A 63 13.91 -11.82 11.24
N ASP A 64 13.84 -10.92 10.25
CA ASP A 64 14.99 -10.23 9.68
C ASP A 64 15.23 -8.83 10.24
N ILE A 65 14.34 -8.35 11.13
CA ILE A 65 14.51 -7.11 11.89
C ILE A 65 14.50 -7.45 13.37
N GLU A 66 15.64 -7.22 14.04
CA GLU A 66 15.72 -7.39 15.48
C GLU A 66 15.00 -6.23 16.19
N PRO A 67 14.10 -6.52 17.16
CA PRO A 67 13.52 -5.49 18.00
C PRO A 67 14.61 -4.85 18.86
N PRO A 68 14.47 -3.56 19.23
CA PRO A 68 15.42 -2.90 20.09
C PRO A 68 15.45 -3.59 21.47
N ALA A 69 16.64 -3.70 22.06
CA ALA A 69 16.85 -4.45 23.32
C ALA A 69 15.99 -3.95 24.49
N ASP A 70 15.62 -2.67 24.48
CA ASP A 70 14.79 -2.03 25.49
C ASP A 70 13.28 -2.14 25.19
N GLY A 71 12.90 -2.75 24.07
CA GLY A 71 11.52 -2.99 23.64
C GLY A 71 10.92 -1.85 22.82
N VAL A 72 9.80 -2.16 22.14
CA VAL A 72 9.16 -1.25 21.19
C VAL A 72 8.13 -0.32 21.83
N HIS A 73 7.56 -0.66 22.97
CA HIS A 73 6.42 0.10 23.52
C HIS A 73 6.83 1.44 24.14
N ILE A 74 5.86 2.34 24.25
CA ILE A 74 6.04 3.60 24.98
C ILE A 74 6.22 3.30 26.47
N ARG A 75 7.14 4.00 27.13
CA ARG A 75 7.42 3.79 28.55
C ARG A 75 7.98 5.04 29.22
N TRP A 76 7.72 5.16 30.51
CA TRP A 76 8.34 6.16 31.37
C TRP A 76 9.72 5.68 31.84
N PRO A 77 10.74 6.54 32.04
CA PRO A 77 10.77 8.00 31.85
C PRO A 77 11.46 8.41 30.53
N ASP A 78 11.24 7.71 29.41
CA ASP A 78 11.92 8.03 28.15
C ASP A 78 11.62 9.48 27.72
N THR A 79 12.66 10.26 27.42
CA THR A 79 12.52 11.62 26.88
C THR A 79 11.92 11.58 25.47
N ALA A 80 11.36 12.69 25.00
CA ALA A 80 10.78 12.80 23.65
C ALA A 80 11.77 12.36 22.55
N THR A 81 13.04 12.76 22.65
CA THR A 81 14.10 12.36 21.69
C THR A 81 14.36 10.86 21.69
N LYS A 82 14.32 10.19 22.86
CA LYS A 82 14.47 8.72 22.92
C LYS A 82 13.28 8.02 22.26
N GLN A 83 12.08 8.53 22.47
CA GLN A 83 10.86 7.99 21.86
C GLN A 83 10.87 8.16 20.34
N GLU A 84 11.25 9.34 19.84
CA GLU A 84 11.39 9.63 18.41
C GLU A 84 12.49 8.75 17.77
N ASN A 85 13.64 8.61 18.43
CA ASN A 85 14.70 7.74 17.96
C ASN A 85 14.22 6.29 17.78
N ARG A 86 13.47 5.76 18.76
CA ARG A 86 12.84 4.44 18.68
C ARG A 86 11.87 4.34 17.50
N LEU A 87 11.00 5.34 17.36
CA LEU A 87 9.99 5.39 16.30
C LEU A 87 10.63 5.35 14.91
N VAL A 88 11.60 6.22 14.65
CA VAL A 88 12.25 6.36 13.34
C VAL A 88 13.19 5.19 13.03
N ARG A 89 14.08 4.84 13.97
CA ARG A 89 15.18 3.91 13.71
C ARG A 89 14.79 2.44 13.85
N HIS A 90 13.75 2.14 14.61
CA HIS A 90 13.34 0.76 14.88
C HIS A 90 11.92 0.48 14.40
N LYS A 91 10.93 1.25 14.87
CA LYS A 91 9.52 0.93 14.57
C LYS A 91 9.18 1.06 13.09
N MET A 92 9.64 2.12 12.40
CA MET A 92 9.35 2.30 10.98
C MET A 92 9.94 1.19 10.10
N PRO A 93 11.21 0.76 10.27
CA PRO A 93 11.72 -0.44 9.62
C PRO A 93 10.92 -1.71 9.93
N MET A 94 10.52 -1.91 11.20
CA MET A 94 9.68 -3.04 11.59
C MET A 94 8.32 -3.01 10.87
N VAL A 95 7.67 -1.85 10.75
CA VAL A 95 6.41 -1.71 10.01
C VAL A 95 6.55 -2.19 8.57
N LYS A 96 7.57 -1.72 7.85
CA LYS A 96 7.85 -2.13 6.46
C LYS A 96 8.12 -3.62 6.35
N ALA A 97 8.94 -4.17 7.26
CA ALA A 97 9.23 -5.60 7.28
C ALA A 97 7.97 -6.46 7.52
N PHE A 98 7.06 -5.99 8.38
CA PHE A 98 5.79 -6.67 8.66
C PHE A 98 4.87 -6.68 7.43
N ILE A 99 4.72 -5.53 6.75
CA ILE A 99 3.92 -5.42 5.51
C ILE A 99 4.43 -6.41 4.47
N ARG A 100 5.76 -6.46 4.25
CA ARG A 100 6.41 -7.38 3.32
C ARG A 100 6.23 -8.85 3.71
N ALA A 101 6.49 -9.20 4.97
CA ALA A 101 6.44 -10.60 5.42
C ALA A 101 5.04 -11.21 5.33
N ASN A 102 4.01 -10.38 5.50
CA ASN A 102 2.61 -10.79 5.36
C ASN A 102 2.09 -10.63 3.93
N GLY A 103 2.89 -10.08 3.01
CA GLY A 103 2.50 -9.79 1.64
C GLY A 103 1.19 -9.04 1.57
N LEU A 104 1.03 -7.97 2.38
CA LEU A 104 -0.24 -7.25 2.47
C LEU A 104 -0.55 -6.55 1.15
N ASP A 105 0.45 -5.91 0.56
CA ASP A 105 0.35 -5.43 -0.80
C ASP A 105 0.28 -6.61 -1.78
N LYS A 106 -0.55 -6.49 -2.82
CA LYS A 106 -0.85 -7.58 -3.75
C LYS A 106 -0.65 -7.14 -5.18
N ILE A 107 -0.13 -8.03 -6.01
CA ILE A 107 -0.28 -7.92 -7.46
C ILE A 107 -1.58 -8.63 -7.82
N THR A 108 -2.58 -7.89 -8.29
CA THR A 108 -3.92 -8.43 -8.60
C THR A 108 -4.05 -8.88 -10.05
N GLN A 109 -3.26 -8.27 -10.94
CA GLN A 109 -3.06 -8.68 -12.32
C GLN A 109 -1.55 -8.67 -12.58
N ASP A 110 -1.00 -9.77 -13.10
CA ASP A 110 0.46 -9.91 -13.30
C ASP A 110 0.76 -10.46 -14.70
N ALA A 111 1.24 -9.59 -15.58
CA ALA A 111 1.70 -10.00 -16.90
C ALA A 111 3.12 -10.59 -16.81
N LYS A 112 3.40 -11.66 -17.56
CA LYS A 112 4.74 -12.30 -17.54
C LYS A 112 5.83 -11.37 -18.05
N ILE A 113 5.49 -10.54 -19.04
CA ILE A 113 6.36 -9.49 -19.56
C ILE A 113 5.68 -8.17 -19.23
N ARG A 114 6.04 -7.61 -18.07
CA ARG A 114 5.50 -6.33 -17.61
C ARG A 114 6.01 -5.20 -18.49
N LYS A 115 5.11 -4.30 -18.90
CA LYS A 115 5.42 -3.07 -19.64
C LYS A 115 4.74 -1.86 -19.01
N PHE A 116 3.47 -1.99 -18.66
CA PHE A 116 2.67 -0.93 -18.06
C PHE A 116 2.13 -1.38 -16.70
N GLY A 117 2.36 -0.57 -15.67
CA GLY A 117 1.92 -0.86 -14.31
C GLY A 117 0.87 0.12 -13.83
N ILE A 118 -0.17 -0.37 -13.15
CA ILE A 118 -1.07 0.48 -12.37
C ILE A 118 -0.82 0.23 -10.89
N VAL A 119 -0.57 1.30 -10.13
CA VAL A 119 -0.47 1.23 -8.66
C VAL A 119 -1.67 1.93 -8.05
N THR A 120 -2.40 1.23 -7.18
CA THR A 120 -3.63 1.76 -6.58
C THR A 120 -3.84 1.27 -5.16
N THR A 121 -4.81 1.81 -4.44
CA THR A 121 -5.08 1.50 -3.02
C THR A 121 -6.55 1.68 -2.66
N GLY A 122 -7.04 0.93 -1.66
CA GLY A 122 -8.40 1.10 -1.14
C GLY A 122 -9.47 0.98 -2.23
N LYS A 123 -10.54 1.78 -2.13
CA LYS A 123 -11.66 1.78 -3.09
C LYS A 123 -11.23 2.05 -4.54
N ALA A 124 -10.24 2.92 -4.76
CA ALA A 124 -9.71 3.22 -6.10
C ALA A 124 -9.24 1.97 -6.86
N TRP A 125 -8.85 0.90 -6.14
CA TRP A 125 -8.58 -0.38 -6.77
C TRP A 125 -9.81 -0.99 -7.45
N LEU A 126 -10.97 -0.94 -6.80
CA LEU A 126 -12.22 -1.41 -7.41
C LEU A 126 -12.60 -0.58 -8.64
N ASP A 127 -12.33 0.73 -8.60
CA ASP A 127 -12.59 1.62 -9.74
C ASP A 127 -11.66 1.28 -10.92
N VAL A 128 -10.38 0.98 -10.67
CA VAL A 128 -9.44 0.48 -11.67
C VAL A 128 -9.90 -0.85 -12.27
N GLU A 129 -10.27 -1.82 -11.44
CA GLU A 129 -10.73 -3.14 -11.92
C GLU A 129 -12.02 -3.01 -12.75
N GLN A 130 -12.93 -2.11 -12.36
CA GLN A 130 -14.12 -1.81 -13.15
C GLN A 130 -13.75 -1.16 -14.49
N ALA A 131 -12.91 -0.13 -14.51
CA ALA A 131 -12.50 0.55 -15.74
C ALA A 131 -11.79 -0.40 -16.72
N LEU A 132 -10.93 -1.29 -16.21
CA LEU A 132 -10.30 -2.34 -17.03
C LEU A 132 -11.36 -3.30 -17.61
N GLY A 133 -12.33 -3.71 -16.80
CA GLY A 133 -13.46 -4.53 -17.25
C GLY A 133 -14.31 -3.86 -18.34
N ASP A 134 -14.61 -2.56 -18.18
CA ASP A 134 -15.39 -1.76 -19.14
C ASP A 134 -14.64 -1.58 -20.47
N LEU A 135 -13.31 -1.51 -20.43
CA LEU A 135 -12.43 -1.51 -21.61
C LEU A 135 -12.27 -2.91 -22.25
N GLY A 136 -12.80 -3.96 -21.63
CA GLY A 136 -12.64 -5.35 -22.07
C GLY A 136 -11.22 -5.89 -21.84
N ILE A 137 -10.45 -5.29 -20.93
CA ILE A 137 -9.11 -5.73 -20.58
C ILE A 137 -9.23 -6.77 -19.47
N HIS A 138 -9.20 -8.04 -19.86
CA HIS A 138 -9.15 -9.17 -18.93
C HIS A 138 -7.74 -9.77 -18.90
N GLU A 139 -7.59 -10.96 -18.30
CA GLU A 139 -6.29 -11.60 -18.12
C GLU A 139 -5.51 -11.77 -19.43
N LYS A 140 -6.19 -12.13 -20.52
CA LYS A 140 -5.55 -12.36 -21.82
C LYS A 140 -5.07 -11.06 -22.45
N GLU A 141 -5.94 -10.06 -22.50
CA GLU A 141 -5.63 -8.75 -23.06
C GLU A 141 -4.54 -8.05 -22.22
N ALA A 142 -4.61 -8.16 -20.89
CA ALA A 142 -3.60 -7.66 -19.98
C ALA A 142 -2.23 -8.31 -20.22
N GLU A 143 -2.18 -9.63 -20.44
CA GLU A 143 -0.94 -10.33 -20.80
C GLU A 143 -0.41 -9.86 -22.17
N GLU A 144 -1.27 -9.68 -23.17
CA GLU A 144 -0.88 -9.23 -24.50
C GLU A 144 -0.26 -7.82 -24.49
N ILE A 145 -0.81 -6.90 -23.70
CA ILE A 145 -0.30 -5.53 -23.57
C ILE A 145 0.78 -5.37 -22.50
N GLY A 146 1.01 -6.38 -21.67
CA GLY A 146 1.98 -6.33 -20.57
C GLY A 146 1.51 -5.51 -19.36
N LEU A 147 0.19 -5.45 -19.11
CA LEU A 147 -0.41 -4.72 -17.99
C LEU A 147 -0.29 -5.51 -16.69
N SER A 148 0.14 -4.84 -15.62
CA SER A 148 0.10 -5.39 -14.25
C SER A 148 -0.49 -4.38 -13.26
N VAL A 149 -1.18 -4.86 -12.24
CA VAL A 149 -1.84 -4.03 -11.23
C VAL A 149 -1.31 -4.38 -9.84
N TYR A 150 -0.76 -3.38 -9.14
CA TYR A 150 -0.27 -3.48 -7.77
C TYR A 150 -1.20 -2.72 -6.82
N LYS A 151 -1.85 -3.47 -5.94
CA LYS A 151 -2.70 -2.96 -4.88
C LYS A 151 -1.89 -2.77 -3.60
N VAL A 152 -1.72 -1.51 -3.21
CA VAL A 152 -1.11 -1.10 -1.94
C VAL A 152 -2.13 -1.26 -0.81
N ALA A 153 -1.80 -2.08 0.18
CA ALA A 153 -2.57 -2.24 1.40
C ALA A 153 -2.23 -1.16 2.44
N CYS A 154 -0.98 -0.72 2.50
CA CYS A 154 -0.54 0.33 3.43
C CYS A 154 -0.05 1.57 2.69
N SER A 155 -0.90 2.59 2.57
CA SER A 155 -0.57 3.81 1.82
C SER A 155 0.55 4.64 2.45
N TRP A 156 0.78 4.47 3.75
CA TRP A 156 1.93 5.05 4.42
C TRP A 156 2.35 4.20 5.62
N PRO A 157 3.64 3.91 5.82
CA PRO A 157 4.73 4.09 4.87
C PRO A 157 4.71 3.00 3.78
N LEU A 158 5.06 3.35 2.54
CA LEU A 158 5.25 2.32 1.50
C LEU A 158 6.38 1.35 1.86
N GLU A 159 6.15 0.08 1.56
CA GLU A 159 7.15 -0.99 1.67
C GLU A 159 8.05 -0.96 0.43
N PRO A 160 9.36 -0.68 0.59
CA PRO A 160 10.22 -0.37 -0.54
C PRO A 160 10.57 -1.57 -1.43
N GLN A 161 10.63 -2.78 -0.89
CA GLN A 161 11.11 -3.94 -1.64
C GLN A 161 10.06 -4.43 -2.64
N GLY A 162 8.80 -4.56 -2.22
CA GLY A 162 7.68 -4.92 -3.07
C GLY A 162 7.46 -3.91 -4.19
N ILE A 163 7.49 -2.61 -3.87
CA ILE A 163 7.36 -1.54 -4.88
C ILE A 163 8.49 -1.60 -5.92
N ARG A 164 9.75 -1.79 -5.50
CA ARG A 164 10.88 -1.91 -6.43
C ARG A 164 10.78 -3.17 -7.28
N ALA A 165 10.44 -4.31 -6.68
CA ALA A 165 10.27 -5.58 -7.39
C ALA A 165 9.09 -5.53 -8.38
N PHE A 166 8.04 -4.76 -8.09
CA PHE A 166 6.96 -4.50 -9.04
C PHE A 166 7.42 -3.63 -10.20
N ALA A 167 8.18 -2.56 -9.91
CA ALA A 167 8.69 -1.61 -10.89
C ALA A 167 9.74 -2.17 -11.85
N GLU A 168 10.39 -3.29 -11.50
CA GLU A 168 11.38 -3.93 -12.36
C GLU A 168 10.79 -4.37 -13.70
N GLY A 169 11.37 -3.85 -14.80
CA GLY A 169 11.00 -4.19 -16.16
C GLY A 169 9.83 -3.39 -16.74
N LEU A 170 9.16 -2.55 -15.93
CA LEU A 170 8.12 -1.65 -16.42
C LEU A 170 8.73 -0.47 -17.18
N ASP A 171 8.08 -0.09 -18.27
CA ASP A 171 8.37 1.13 -19.03
C ASP A 171 7.69 2.33 -18.35
N GLU A 172 6.47 2.13 -17.83
CA GLU A 172 5.65 3.17 -17.23
C GLU A 172 4.78 2.64 -16.08
N ILE A 173 4.56 3.48 -15.07
CA ILE A 173 3.65 3.26 -13.96
C ILE A 173 2.68 4.43 -13.84
N LEU A 174 1.39 4.12 -13.85
CA LEU A 174 0.30 5.03 -13.49
C LEU A 174 -0.13 4.81 -12.03
N VAL A 175 -0.05 5.85 -11.22
CA VAL A 175 -0.54 5.83 -9.83
C VAL A 175 -1.97 6.35 -9.76
N VAL A 176 -2.90 5.47 -9.45
CA VAL A 176 -4.32 5.79 -9.24
C VAL A 176 -4.62 5.84 -7.75
N GLU A 177 -4.60 7.05 -7.19
CA GLU A 177 -4.94 7.29 -5.78
C GLU A 177 -5.93 8.44 -5.61
N GLU A 178 -6.75 8.35 -4.55
CA GLU A 178 -7.72 9.40 -4.21
C GLU A 178 -7.06 10.59 -3.50
N LYS A 179 -7.60 11.78 -3.73
CA LYS A 179 -7.14 13.04 -3.11
C LYS A 179 -5.71 13.38 -3.52
N ARG A 180 -4.84 13.73 -2.57
CA ARG A 180 -3.45 14.14 -2.83
C ARG A 180 -2.54 12.96 -3.16
N SER A 181 -1.49 13.21 -3.94
CA SER A 181 -0.41 12.28 -4.31
C SER A 181 0.43 11.80 -3.12
N LEU A 182 -0.04 10.84 -2.32
CA LEU A 182 0.75 10.30 -1.20
C LEU A 182 1.58 9.08 -1.61
N ILE A 183 1.02 8.20 -2.44
CA ILE A 183 1.71 7.01 -2.95
C ILE A 183 2.69 7.43 -4.04
N GLU A 184 2.25 8.26 -4.97
CA GLU A 184 3.05 8.76 -6.09
C GLU A 184 4.36 9.44 -5.59
N GLU A 185 4.26 10.37 -4.63
CA GLU A 185 5.43 11.05 -4.04
C GLU A 185 6.40 10.07 -3.36
N GLN A 186 5.88 9.07 -2.64
CA GLN A 186 6.72 8.06 -1.99
C GLN A 186 7.40 7.16 -3.03
N MET A 187 6.68 6.74 -4.06
CA MET A 187 7.22 5.94 -5.16
C MET A 187 8.30 6.69 -5.91
N ALA A 188 8.08 7.96 -6.27
CA ALA A 188 9.09 8.79 -6.92
C ALA A 188 10.42 8.77 -6.16
N ARG A 189 10.36 8.90 -4.82
CA ARG A 189 11.55 8.79 -3.96
C ARG A 189 12.16 7.39 -3.94
N LEU A 190 11.34 6.34 -3.91
CA LEU A 190 11.82 4.95 -3.81
C LEU A 190 12.49 4.46 -5.10
N LEU A 191 11.99 4.93 -6.25
CA LEU A 191 12.42 4.52 -7.59
C LEU A 191 13.52 5.42 -8.18
N TYR A 192 13.80 6.57 -7.56
CA TYR A 192 14.74 7.58 -8.09
C TYR A 192 16.11 7.00 -8.47
N ASP A 193 16.68 6.16 -7.60
CA ASP A 193 18.01 5.56 -7.74
C ASP A 193 18.01 4.24 -8.57
N MET A 194 16.89 3.85 -9.17
CA MET A 194 16.88 2.66 -10.04
C MET A 194 17.64 2.93 -11.33
N GLU A 195 18.46 1.97 -11.76
CA GLU A 195 19.24 2.06 -13.00
C GLU A 195 18.34 2.20 -14.23
N LYS A 196 17.27 1.39 -14.27
CA LYS A 196 16.18 1.50 -15.23
C LYS A 196 14.89 1.76 -14.46
N ARG A 197 14.53 3.03 -14.33
CA ARG A 197 13.29 3.45 -13.68
C ARG A 197 12.18 3.61 -14.73
N PRO A 198 10.95 3.18 -14.43
CA PRO A 198 9.80 3.49 -15.27
C PRO A 198 9.51 5.00 -15.24
N VAL A 199 8.82 5.48 -16.27
CA VAL A 199 8.11 6.76 -16.20
C VAL A 199 7.03 6.63 -15.12
N LEU A 200 6.91 7.61 -14.24
CA LEU A 200 5.91 7.62 -13.18
C LEU A 200 4.94 8.76 -13.46
N VAL A 201 3.67 8.43 -13.68
CA VAL A 201 2.57 9.37 -13.89
C VAL A 201 1.46 9.09 -12.86
N GLY A 202 0.58 10.05 -12.64
CA GLY A 202 -0.47 9.93 -11.62
C GLY A 202 -1.46 11.07 -11.72
N LYS A 203 -1.31 12.09 -10.87
CA LYS A 203 -2.15 13.30 -10.95
C LYS A 203 -1.88 14.09 -12.22
N GLU A 204 -0.63 14.15 -12.61
CA GLU A 204 -0.17 14.78 -13.83
C GLU A 204 0.47 13.73 -14.74
N ASP A 205 0.42 13.97 -16.04
CA ASP A 205 1.15 13.19 -17.04
C ASP A 205 2.61 13.68 -17.17
N GLU A 206 3.36 13.13 -18.13
CA GLU A 206 4.75 13.51 -18.38
C GLU A 206 4.93 14.95 -18.88
N ALA A 207 3.86 15.60 -19.36
CA ALA A 207 3.83 16.98 -19.81
C ALA A 207 3.39 17.96 -18.70
N GLY A 208 2.96 17.44 -17.54
CA GLY A 208 2.41 18.25 -16.44
C GLY A 208 0.92 18.58 -16.61
N GLU A 209 0.24 17.95 -17.55
CA GLU A 209 -1.20 18.10 -17.73
C GLU A 209 -1.96 17.19 -16.77
N MET A 210 -3.10 17.67 -16.27
CA MET A 210 -3.89 16.94 -15.29
C MET A 210 -4.49 15.66 -15.89
N LEU A 211 -4.17 14.51 -15.29
CA LEU A 211 -4.66 13.18 -15.69
C LEU A 211 -5.70 12.63 -14.70
N LEU A 212 -5.44 12.76 -13.39
CA LEU A 212 -6.37 12.36 -12.34
C LEU A 212 -6.69 13.54 -11.41
N PRO A 213 -7.97 13.77 -11.05
CA PRO A 213 -8.33 14.87 -10.16
C PRO A 213 -7.75 14.65 -8.75
N SER A 214 -7.37 15.76 -8.11
CA SER A 214 -6.92 15.79 -6.71
C SER A 214 -8.05 16.13 -5.73
N ASP A 215 -9.19 16.55 -6.25
CA ASP A 215 -10.43 16.84 -5.55
C ASP A 215 -11.55 15.87 -5.97
N GLY A 216 -12.68 15.90 -5.25
CA GLY A 216 -13.79 15.00 -5.53
C GLY A 216 -13.48 13.51 -5.28
N GLU A 217 -14.28 12.64 -5.88
CA GLU A 217 -14.10 11.19 -5.90
C GLU A 217 -13.63 10.78 -7.30
N LEU A 218 -12.86 9.69 -7.39
CA LEU A 218 -12.56 9.07 -8.68
C LEU A 218 -13.80 8.30 -9.13
N THR A 219 -14.09 8.37 -10.42
CA THR A 219 -15.14 7.57 -11.06
C THR A 219 -14.50 6.71 -12.16
N PRO A 220 -14.89 5.43 -12.29
CA PRO A 220 -14.45 4.56 -13.38
C PRO A 220 -14.69 5.16 -14.77
#